data_AF-A0AAD5QZY9-F1
#
_entry.id   AF-A0AAD5QZY9-F1
#
_cell.length_a   1.000
_cell.length_b   1.000
_cell.length_c   1.000
_cell.angle_alpha   90.00
_cell.angle_beta   90.00
_cell.angle_gamma   90.00
#
_symmetry.space_group_name_H-M   'P 1'
#
loop_
_entity.id
_entity.type
_entity.pdbx_description
1 polymer ?
#
loop_
_entity_poly.entity_id
_entity_poly.type
_entity_poly.pdbx_seq_one_letter_code
_entity_poly.pdbx_strand_id
1 'polypeptide(L)' 'MWDEGCSGFDEVQECGMKDVRDLMRQVKIRPPVSDKSGEFAVILRELDIEKTKRHLEDASLYRASSERNLGGSPNE' A
#
# COMPACT_ATOMS: atom_id res chain seq x y z
N MET A 1 10.57 -13.62 11.02
CA MET A 1 10.40 -12.31 10.32
C MET A 1 9.13 -11.66 10.88
N TRP A 2 8.96 -11.40 12.17
CA TRP A 2 9.69 -10.51 13.10
C TRP A 2 9.47 -10.99 14.57
N ASP A 3 10.10 -12.10 14.96
CA ASP A 3 9.85 -12.77 16.26
C ASP A 3 11.02 -12.62 17.24
N GLU A 4 12.08 -11.92 16.86
CA GLU A 4 13.17 -11.61 17.77
C GLU A 4 12.81 -10.36 18.56
N GLY A 5 12.79 -10.51 19.89
CA GLY A 5 12.53 -9.43 20.83
C GLY A 5 13.35 -8.19 20.44
N CYS A 6 12.64 -7.10 20.18
CA CYS A 6 13.27 -5.87 19.75
C CYS A 6 13.87 -5.18 20.98
N SER A 7 15.11 -5.53 21.33
CA SER A 7 15.87 -4.83 22.37
C SER A 7 16.18 -3.41 21.89
N GLY A 8 15.26 -2.48 22.19
CA GLY A 8 15.34 -1.08 21.77
C GLY A 8 14.04 -0.29 21.83
N PHE A 9 12.89 -0.93 22.07
CA PHE A 9 11.61 -0.25 22.26
C PHE A 9 11.24 -0.20 23.75
N ASP A 10 10.64 0.91 24.17
CA ASP A 10 9.99 0.97 25.48
C ASP A 10 8.65 0.19 25.48
N GLU A 11 8.08 -0.01 26.67
CA GLU A 11 6.86 -0.80 26.85
C GLU A 11 5.65 -0.22 26.10
N VAL A 12 5.60 1.10 25.93
CA VAL A 12 4.54 1.80 25.17
C VAL A 12 4.73 1.56 23.68
N GLN A 13 5.96 1.61 23.18
CA GLN A 13 6.31 1.33 21.80
C GLN A 13 6.03 -0.13 21.42
N GLU A 14 6.35 -1.09 22.30
CA GLU A 14 6.00 -2.49 22.09
C GLU A 14 4.48 -2.71 22.02
N CYS A 15 3.71 -2.07 22.90
CA CYS A 15 2.25 -2.13 22.85
C CYS A 15 1.71 -1.52 21.55
N GLY A 16 2.21 -0.35 21.15
CA GLY A 16 1.81 0.29 19.89
C GLY A 16 2.11 -0.58 18.66
N MET A 17 3.25 -1.28 18.64
CA MET A 17 3.58 -2.22 17.57
C MET A 17 2.66 -3.45 17.54
N LYS A 18 2.21 -3.94 18.71
CA LYS A 18 1.21 -5.02 18.79
C LYS A 18 -0.14 -4.57 18.22
N ASP A 19 -0.59 -3.36 18.56
CA ASP A 19 -1.86 -2.81 18.05
C ASP A 19 -1.82 -2.62 16.53
N VAL A 20 -0.71 -2.09 15.99
CA VAL A 20 -0.50 -1.95 14.55
C VAL A 20 -0.53 -3.32 13.86
N ARG A 21 0.11 -4.33 14.46
CA ARG A 21 0.10 -5.72 13.94
C ARG A 21 -1.31 -6.30 13.89
N ASP A 22 -2.10 -6.10 14.95
CA ASP A 22 -3.47 -6.59 15.00
C ASP A 22 -4.35 -5.88 13.97
N LEU A 23 -4.13 -4.58 13.75
CA LEU A 23 -4.83 -3.81 12.72
C LEU A 23 -4.45 -4.28 11.30
N MET A 24 -3.20 -4.67 11.07
CA MET A 24 -2.74 -5.31 9.82
C MET A 24 -3.35 -6.70 9.62
N ARG A 25 -3.42 -7.52 10.68
CA ARG A 25 -4.06 -8.87 10.63
C ARG A 25 -5.54 -8.79 10.28
N GLN A 26 -6.21 -7.75 10.75
CA GLN A 26 -7.60 -7.46 10.40
C GLN A 26 -7.77 -6.84 9.00
N VAL A 27 -6.67 -6.67 8.25
CA VAL A 27 -6.64 -6.11 6.88
C VAL A 27 -7.26 -4.70 6.83
N LYS A 28 -7.26 -3.99 7.97
CA LYS A 28 -7.84 -2.64 8.11
C LYS A 28 -6.88 -1.54 7.66
N ILE A 29 -5.57 -1.79 7.76
CA ILE A 29 -4.52 -0.89 7.29
C ILE A 29 -3.57 -1.61 6.34
N ARG A 30 -2.98 -0.85 5.42
CA ARG A 30 -1.84 -1.32 4.63
C ARG A 30 -0.59 -1.40 5.53
N PRO A 31 0.34 -2.35 5.28
CA PRO A 31 1.64 -2.33 5.94
C PRO A 31 2.27 -0.93 5.87
N PRO A 32 2.69 -0.35 7.00
CA PRO A 32 3.34 0.94 7.00
C PRO A 32 4.68 0.80 6.26
N VAL A 33 4.89 1.67 5.27
CA VAL A 33 6.13 1.73 4.51
C VAL A 33 6.96 2.84 5.14
N SER A 34 8.11 2.49 5.71
CA SER A 34 9.12 3.49 6.07
C SER A 34 9.78 3.96 4.79
N ASP A 35 9.67 5.26 4.48
CA ASP A 35 10.81 5.89 3.81
C ASP A 35 11.92 6.00 4.85
N LYS A 36 13.18 5.99 4.44
CA LYS A 36 14.35 5.81 5.33
C LYS A 36 14.49 6.89 6.42
N SER A 37 13.60 7.89 6.47
CA SER A 37 13.47 8.94 7.50
C SER A 37 12.84 8.48 8.81
N GLY A 38 12.32 7.25 8.91
CA GLY A 38 11.69 6.73 10.14
C GLY A 38 10.25 7.23 10.35
N GLU A 39 9.69 7.95 9.37
CA GLU A 39 8.28 8.30 9.36
C GLU A 39 7.46 7.16 8.74
N PHE A 40 6.50 6.65 9.50
CA PHE A 40 5.59 5.60 9.07
C PHE A 40 4.21 6.20 8.82
N ALA A 41 3.75 6.15 7.58
CA ALA A 41 2.37 6.47 7.26
C ALA A 41 1.48 5.22 7.42
N VAL A 42 0.50 5.29 8.31
CA VAL A 42 -0.57 4.28 8.42
C VAL A 42 -1.72 4.71 7.53
N ILE A 43 -2.03 3.91 6.51
CA ILE A 43 -3.14 4.18 5.59
C ILE A 43 -4.21 3.12 5.78
N LEU A 44 -5.44 3.56 6.05
CA LEU A 44 -6.61 2.68 6.07
C LEU A 44 -6.80 2.05 4.69
N ARG A 45 -7.05 0.74 4.65
CA ARG A 45 -7.15 -0.01 3.39
C ARG A 45 -8.27 0.51 2.48
N GLU A 46 -9.40 0.91 3.06
CA GLU A 46 -10.51 1.49 2.28
C GLU A 46 -10.10 2.77 1.57
N LEU A 47 -9.39 3.65 2.29
CA LEU A 47 -8.86 4.89 1.73
C LEU A 47 -7.80 4.62 0.66
N ASP A 48 -6.93 3.63 0.89
CA ASP A 48 -5.93 3.21 -0.11
C ASP A 48 -6.59 2.73 -1.41
N ILE A 49 -7.62 1.88 -1.30
CA ILE A 49 -8.39 1.39 -2.45
C ILE A 49 -9.08 2.54 -3.19
N GLU A 50 -9.76 3.44 -2.48
CA GLU A 50 -10.44 4.57 -3.11
C GLU A 50 -9.44 5.49 -3.81
N LYS A 51 -8.33 5.80 -3.15
CA LYS A 51 -7.25 6.63 -3.71
C LYS A 51 -6.67 5.96 -4.96
N THR A 52 -6.39 4.66 -4.92
CA THR A 52 -5.89 3.93 -6.10
C THR A 52 -6.90 3.93 -7.24
N LYS A 53 -8.20 3.74 -6.97
CA LYS A 53 -9.24 3.80 -8.01
C LYS A 53 -9.27 5.17 -8.70
N ARG A 54 -9.38 6.25 -7.92
CA ARG A 54 -9.36 7.63 -8.43
C ARG A 54 -8.07 7.95 -9.20
N HIS A 55 -6.94 7.44 -8.71
CA HIS A 55 -5.64 7.62 -9.36
C HIS A 55 -5.55 6.90 -10.70
N LEU A 56 -6.15 5.71 -10.82
CA LEU A 56 -6.18 4.93 -12.07
C LEU A 56 -7.21 5.45 -13.09
N GLU A 57 -8.23 6.20 -12.65
CA GLU A 57 -9.21 6.87 -13.52
C GLU A 57 -8.61 8.07 -14.27
N ASP A 58 -7.45 8.56 -13.84
CA ASP A 58 -6.77 9.68 -14.49
C ASP A 58 -6.22 9.27 -15.86
N ALA A 59 -7.01 9.53 -16.91
CA ALA A 59 -6.67 9.27 -18.30
C ALA A 59 -5.52 10.13 -18.83
N SER A 60 -5.12 11.20 -18.13
CA SER A 60 -3.93 11.99 -18.49
C SER A 60 -2.64 11.29 -18.06
N LEU A 61 -2.70 10.47 -17.01
CA LEU A 61 -1.58 9.71 -16.47
C LEU A 61 -1.55 8.25 -16.93
N TYR A 62 -2.72 7.60 -17.01
CA TYR A 62 -2.84 6.18 -17.34
C TYR A 62 -3.71 5.98 -18.59
N ARG A 63 -3.18 5.26 -19.57
CA ARG A 63 -3.95 4.77 -20.72
C ARG A 63 -4.29 3.30 -20.54
N ALA A 64 -5.51 2.88 -20.88
CA ALA A 64 -5.88 1.48 -20.80
C ALA A 64 -4.98 0.64 -21.72
N SER A 65 -4.36 -0.40 -21.17
CA SER A 65 -3.44 -1.26 -21.94
C SER A 65 -4.15 -2.03 -23.05
N SER A 66 -5.46 -2.24 -22.94
CA SER A 66 -6.31 -2.89 -23.96
C SER A 66 -6.47 -2.05 -25.24
N GLU A 67 -6.33 -0.72 -25.17
CA GLU A 67 -6.43 0.15 -26.35
C GLU A 67 -5.27 -0.05 -27.34
N ARG A 68 -4.19 -0.75 -26.93
CA ARG A 68 -3.04 -1.05 -27.81
C ARG A 68 -3.22 -2.28 -28.71
N ASN A 69 -4.30 -3.06 -28.57
CA ASN A 69 -4.54 -4.28 -29.35
C ASN A 69 -5.69 -4.17 -30.37
N LEU A 70 -5.87 -2.99 -30.98
CA LEU A 70 -6.71 -2.84 -32.18
C LEU A 70 -5.89 -2.49 -33.44
N GLY A 71 -4.56 -2.64 -33.37
CA GLY A 71 -3.67 -2.58 -34.52
C GLY A 71 -3.64 -3.89 -35.29
N GLY A 72 -4.81 -4.40 -35.70
CA GLY A 72 -4.87 -5.30 -36.84
C GLY A 72 -4.56 -4.45 -38.07
N SER A 73 -3.33 -4.51 -38.57
CA SER A 73 -3.02 -3.98 -39.90
C SER A 73 -3.74 -4.87 -40.92
N PRO A 74 -4.76 -4.38 -41.67
CA PRO A 74 -5.28 -5.13 -42.79
C PRO A 74 -4.32 -4.91 -43.96
N ASN A 75 -3.63 -5.98 -44.35
CA ASN A 75 -2.71 -6.12 -45.48
C ASN A 75 -1.24 -5.76 -45.19
N GLU A 76 -0.43 -6.80 -44.98
CA GLU A 76 0.77 -7.07 -45.79
C GLU A 76 0.83 -8.57 -46.09
#